data_AF-A0A6J4KZ18-F1
#
_entry.id   AF-A0A6J4KZ18-F1
#
_cell.length_a   1.000
_cell.length_b   1.000
_cell.length_c   1.000
_cell.angle_alpha   90.00
_cell.angle_beta   90.00
_cell.angle_gamma   90.00
#
_symmetry.space_group_name_H-M   'P 1'
#
loop_
_entity.id
_entity.type
_entity.pdbx_description
1 polymer ?
#
loop_
_entity_poly.entity_id
_entity_poly.type
_entity_poly.pdbx_seq_one_letter_code
_entity_poly.pdbx_strand_id
1 'polypeptide(L)'
;MRPEELQVQPGRETWSVDGYIAYSAICTHLGCPVKLYEQQTHHLLCPCHQSTFEADKGCEVVFGPAARPLPQLAISVDPEGYFIAQGDFDEPVGPSYWERKPSYENGE
;
A
#
# COMPACT_ATOMS: atom_id res chain seq x y z
N MET A 1 -8.01 -7.25 8.69
CA MET A 1 -8.95 -6.12 8.80
C MET A 1 -10.31 -6.66 8.40
N ARG A 2 -11.39 -6.23 9.04
CA ARG A 2 -12.72 -6.66 8.62
C ARG A 2 -13.06 -5.96 7.29
N PRO A 3 -13.76 -6.62 6.34
CA PRO A 3 -14.04 -6.04 5.03
C PRO A 3 -14.71 -4.65 5.11
N GLU A 4 -15.57 -4.43 6.10
CA GLU A 4 -16.27 -3.16 6.32
C GLU A 4 -15.39 -2.02 6.85
N GLU A 5 -14.18 -2.32 7.33
CA GLU A 5 -13.20 -1.31 7.77
C GLU A 5 -12.38 -0.76 6.60
N LEU A 6 -12.33 -1.46 5.45
CA LEU A 6 -11.51 -1.10 4.30
C LEU A 6 -12.13 0.05 3.49
N GLN A 7 -11.41 1.17 3.38
CA GLN A 7 -11.74 2.31 2.53
C GLN A 7 -11.08 2.14 1.17
N VAL A 8 -11.82 1.56 0.24
CA VAL A 8 -11.34 1.27 -1.13
C VAL A 8 -11.12 2.57 -1.91
N GLN A 9 -9.94 2.68 -2.55
CA GLN A 9 -9.63 3.80 -3.43
C GLN A 9 -10.44 3.71 -4.74
N PRO A 10 -10.90 4.84 -5.31
CA PRO A 10 -11.52 4.84 -6.62
C PRO A 10 -10.62 4.17 -7.68
N GLY A 11 -11.19 3.31 -8.53
CA GLY A 11 -10.44 2.59 -9.56
C GLY A 11 -9.71 1.33 -9.08
N ARG A 12 -9.74 1.03 -7.78
CA ARG A 12 -9.14 -0.16 -7.15
C ARG A 12 -10.16 -1.11 -6.54
N GLU A 13 -11.41 -1.07 -7.00
CA GLU A 13 -12.52 -1.84 -6.47
C GLU A 13 -12.29 -3.36 -6.53
N THR A 14 -11.45 -3.82 -7.46
CA THR A 14 -11.16 -5.25 -7.67
C THR A 14 -9.78 -5.67 -7.16
N TRP A 15 -9.09 -4.83 -6.38
CA TRP A 15 -7.69 -5.05 -5.98
C TRP A 15 -7.52 -5.72 -4.62
N SER A 16 -8.62 -5.93 -3.91
CA SER A 16 -8.69 -6.59 -2.61
C SER A 16 -9.71 -7.73 -2.64
N VAL A 17 -9.55 -8.70 -1.74
CA VAL A 17 -10.47 -9.84 -1.60
C VAL A 17 -10.89 -9.91 -0.15
N ASP A 18 -12.18 -9.82 0.18
CA ASP A 18 -12.72 -10.05 1.54
C ASP A 18 -11.91 -9.40 2.69
N GLY A 19 -11.52 -8.13 2.55
CA GLY A 19 -10.73 -7.40 3.56
C GLY A 19 -9.23 -7.74 3.60
N TYR A 20 -8.77 -8.63 2.71
CA TYR A 20 -7.37 -8.84 2.39
C TYR A 20 -6.92 -7.82 1.35
N ILE A 21 -5.84 -7.11 1.67
CA ILE A 21 -5.18 -6.12 0.83
C ILE A 21 -3.68 -6.35 0.88
N ALA A 22 -2.99 -6.09 -0.22
CA ALA A 22 -1.55 -6.26 -0.33
C ALA A 22 -0.89 -4.93 -0.70
N TYR A 23 0.16 -4.57 0.03
CA TYR A 23 1.01 -3.41 -0.26
C TYR A 23 2.47 -3.85 -0.35
N SER A 24 3.28 -3.05 -1.04
CA SER A 24 4.72 -3.20 -0.99
C SER A 24 5.24 -3.03 0.44
N ALA A 25 6.12 -3.92 0.87
CA ALA A 25 6.79 -3.82 2.16
C ALA A 25 8.02 -2.89 2.13
N ILE A 26 8.30 -2.19 1.02
CA ILE A 26 9.46 -1.31 0.88
C ILE A 26 9.04 0.14 1.09
N CYS A 27 9.53 0.75 2.17
CA CYS A 27 9.21 2.14 2.51
C CYS A 27 9.62 3.11 1.40
N THR A 28 8.70 4.00 1.02
CA THR A 28 8.88 5.01 -0.03
C THR A 28 9.81 6.16 0.34
N HIS A 29 10.29 6.21 1.60
CA HIS A 29 11.33 7.14 2.03
C HIS A 29 12.72 6.69 1.53
N LEU A 30 13.34 5.73 2.23
CA LEU A 30 14.71 5.26 1.97
C LEU A 30 14.81 3.74 1.87
N GLY A 31 13.70 3.05 1.56
CA GLY A 31 13.72 1.64 1.15
C GLY A 31 13.80 0.62 2.29
N CYS A 32 13.75 1.07 3.55
CA CYS A 32 13.66 0.14 4.67
C CYS A 32 12.40 -0.74 4.58
N PRO A 33 12.48 -2.02 5.02
CA PRO A 33 11.28 -2.85 5.15
C PRO A 33 10.29 -2.28 6.18
N VAL A 34 9.04 -2.10 5.77
CA VAL A 34 7.90 -1.81 6.66
C VAL A 34 7.46 -3.13 7.28
N LYS A 35 7.61 -3.27 8.60
CA LYS A 35 7.45 -4.57 9.28
C LYS A 35 6.64 -4.55 10.56
N LEU A 36 6.18 -3.38 11.00
CA LEU A 36 5.39 -3.25 12.21
C LEU A 36 3.95 -2.94 11.79
N TYR A 37 2.99 -3.60 12.42
CA TYR A 37 1.56 -3.42 12.18
C TYR A 37 0.84 -3.24 13.50
N GLU A 38 0.09 -2.15 13.64
CA GLU A 38 -0.75 -1.88 14.80
C GLU A 38 -2.19 -2.32 14.51
N GLN A 39 -2.62 -3.38 15.18
CA GLN A 39 -3.88 -4.05 14.84
C GLN A 39 -5.13 -3.19 15.05
N GLN A 40 -5.12 -2.30 16.05
CA GLN A 40 -6.29 -1.51 16.43
C GLN A 40 -6.57 -0.34 15.48
N THR A 41 -5.50 0.24 14.92
CA THR A 41 -5.54 1.44 14.07
C THR A 41 -5.26 1.14 12.60
N HIS A 42 -4.87 -0.10 12.30
CA HIS A 42 -4.42 -0.53 10.97
C HIS A 42 -3.18 0.21 10.46
N HIS A 43 -2.40 0.82 11.34
CA HIS A 43 -1.16 1.47 10.95
C HIS A 43 -0.08 0.46 10.59
N LEU A 44 0.60 0.72 9.48
CA LEU A 44 1.88 0.11 9.13
C LEU A 44 3.00 1.09 9.49
N LEU A 45 4.03 0.62 10.18
CA LEU A 45 5.14 1.46 10.63
C LEU A 45 6.48 0.99 10.07
N CYS A 46 7.22 1.93 9.50
CA CYS A 46 8.61 1.75 9.13
C CYS A 46 9.51 2.00 10.35
N PRO A 47 10.27 1.01 10.84
CA PRO A 47 11.04 1.16 12.08
C PRO A 47 12.26 2.09 11.95
N CYS A 48 12.69 2.41 10.73
CA CYS A 48 13.91 3.20 10.52
C CYS A 48 13.74 4.67 10.89
N HIS A 49 12.65 5.30 10.42
CA HIS A 49 12.39 6.73 10.61
C HIS A 49 10.93 7.01 10.95
N GLN A 50 10.21 5.97 11.38
CA GLN A 50 8.86 6.05 11.93
C GLN A 50 7.83 6.59 10.93
N SER A 51 8.06 6.44 9.61
CA SER A 51 6.99 6.65 8.63
C SER A 51 5.82 5.72 8.95
N THR A 52 4.63 6.28 9.08
CA THR A 52 3.40 5.55 9.42
C THR A 52 2.42 5.68 8.27
N PHE A 53 1.78 4.57 7.91
CA PHE A 53 0.85 4.47 6.80
C PHE A 53 -0.48 3.85 7.25
N GLU A 54 -1.62 4.38 6.78
CA GLU A 54 -2.97 3.85 7.08
C GLU A 54 -3.35 2.71 6.11
N ALA A 55 -3.20 1.45 6.51
CA ALA A 55 -3.38 0.30 5.61
C ALA A 55 -4.82 0.14 5.10
N ASP A 56 -5.80 0.55 5.90
CA ASP A 56 -7.23 0.53 5.57
C ASP A 56 -7.65 1.64 4.60
N LYS A 57 -6.80 2.64 4.40
CA LYS A 57 -7.09 3.82 3.58
C LYS A 57 -5.98 4.07 2.57
N GLY A 58 -5.82 3.14 1.65
CA GLY A 58 -4.89 3.27 0.52
C GLY A 58 -3.40 3.32 0.88
N CYS A 59 -3.04 3.00 2.13
CA CYS A 59 -1.69 3.12 2.66
C CYS A 59 -1.14 4.56 2.62
N GLU A 60 -2.03 5.54 2.78
CA GLU A 60 -1.68 6.96 2.87
C GLU A 60 -0.70 7.23 4.01
N VAL A 61 0.23 8.18 3.80
CA VAL A 61 1.20 8.55 4.83
C VAL A 61 0.52 9.45 5.86
N VAL A 62 0.58 9.07 7.13
CA VAL A 62 0.01 9.86 8.23
C VAL A 62 1.05 10.45 9.17
N PHE A 63 2.28 9.93 9.14
CA PHE A 63 3.38 10.47 9.93
C PHE A 63 4.75 10.11 9.33
N GLY A 64 5.78 10.86 9.73
CA GLY A 64 7.18 10.62 9.38
C GLY A 64 7.58 11.13 8.00
N PRO A 65 8.82 10.82 7.54
CA PRO A 65 9.43 11.46 6.37
C PRO A 65 9.06 10.84 5.01
N ALA A 66 8.19 9.82 4.98
CA ALA A 66 7.73 9.29 3.70
C ALA A 66 6.81 10.33 3.05
N ALA A 67 6.91 10.53 1.75
CA ALA A 67 6.12 11.53 1.04
C ALA A 67 5.07 10.92 0.11
N ARG A 68 4.96 9.59 0.09
CA ARG A 68 4.06 8.84 -0.80
C ARG A 68 3.51 7.58 -0.14
N PRO A 69 2.28 7.17 -0.47
CA PRO A 69 1.71 5.88 -0.04
C PRO A 69 2.60 4.70 -0.42
N LEU A 70 2.42 3.56 0.27
CA LEU A 70 3.00 2.31 -0.22
C LEU A 70 2.18 1.81 -1.43
N PRO A 71 2.81 1.40 -2.53
CA PRO A 71 2.10 0.87 -3.69
C PRO A 71 1.26 -0.35 -3.31
N GLN A 72 0.00 -0.39 -3.75
CA GLN A 72 -0.88 -1.53 -3.58
C GLN A 72 -0.65 -2.55 -4.70
N LEU A 73 -0.72 -3.83 -4.38
CA LEU A 73 -0.71 -4.91 -5.36
C LEU A 73 -2.13 -5.40 -5.56
N ALA A 74 -2.60 -5.44 -6.81
CA ALA A 74 -3.87 -6.06 -7.15
C ALA A 74 -3.78 -7.58 -6.90
N ILE A 75 -4.61 -8.11 -6.01
CA ILE A 75 -4.65 -9.54 -5.68
C ILE A 75 -6.02 -10.15 -6.01
N SER A 76 -6.05 -11.44 -6.31
CA SER A 76 -7.27 -12.24 -6.41
C SER A 76 -7.04 -13.63 -5.80
N VAL A 77 -8.07 -14.47 -5.83
CA VAL A 77 -7.98 -15.87 -5.41
C VAL A 77 -8.25 -16.77 -6.62
N ASP A 78 -7.38 -17.75 -6.85
CA ASP A 78 -7.56 -18.73 -7.93
C ASP A 78 -8.63 -19.79 -7.58
N PRO A 79 -9.05 -20.66 -8.53
CA PRO A 79 -10.07 -21.68 -8.26
C PRO A 79 -9.69 -22.68 -7.17
N GLU A 80 -8.40 -22.84 -6.89
CA GLU A 80 -7.87 -23.72 -5.84
C GLU A 80 -7.85 -23.04 -4.46
N GLY A 81 -8.12 -21.73 -4.39
CA GLY A 81 -8.20 -20.96 -3.15
C GLY A 81 -6.89 -20.26 -2.75
N TYR A 82 -5.91 -20.16 -3.64
CA TYR A 82 -4.65 -19.46 -3.38
C TYR A 82 -4.71 -18.00 -3.83
N PHE A 83 -4.04 -17.12 -3.07
CA PHE A 83 -3.84 -15.75 -3.51
C PHE A 83 -2.89 -15.69 -4.70
N ILE A 84 -3.29 -14.93 -5.71
CA ILE A 84 -2.48 -14.62 -6.88
C ILE A 84 -2.41 -13.11 -7.07
N ALA A 85 -1.30 -12.63 -7.63
CA ALA A 85 -1.21 -11.26 -8.13
C ALA A 85 -1.90 -11.17 -9.49
N GLN A 86 -2.70 -10.13 -9.71
CA GLN A 86 -3.35 -9.88 -11.00
C GLN A 86 -2.38 -9.22 -12.01
N GLY A 87 -1.23 -8.74 -11.56
CA GLY A 87 -0.19 -8.10 -12.36
C GLY A 87 0.93 -7.52 -11.48
N ASP A 88 1.77 -6.68 -12.09
CA ASP A 88 2.78 -5.88 -11.37
C ASP A 88 2.14 -4.69 -10.64
N PHE A 89 2.94 -3.96 -9.86
CA PHE A 89 2.53 -2.66 -9.32
C PHE A 89 2.30 -1.65 -10.45
N ASP A 90 1.28 -0.81 -10.30
CA ASP A 90 0.98 0.31 -11.21
C ASP A 90 1.91 1.51 -11.01
N GLU A 91 2.61 1.57 -9.88
CA GLU A 91 3.61 2.59 -9.60
C GLU A 91 4.94 2.02 -9.08
N PRO A 92 6.04 2.78 -9.17
CA PRO A 92 7.35 2.32 -8.71
C PRO A 92 7.39 2.04 -7.20
N VAL A 93 7.94 0.89 -6.85
CA VAL A 93 8.19 0.47 -5.47
C VAL A 93 9.41 1.18 -4.87
N GLY A 94 9.28 1.59 -3.60
CA GLY A 94 10.39 2.10 -2.80
C GLY A 94 10.67 3.59 -2.99
N PRO A 95 11.90 4.07 -2.71
CA PRO A 95 12.27 5.47 -2.76
C PRO A 95 11.99 6.17 -4.09
N SER A 96 11.69 7.46 -4.03
CA SER A 96 11.58 8.29 -5.24
C SER A 96 12.92 8.45 -5.95
N TYR A 97 12.85 8.74 -7.25
CA TYR A 97 13.97 9.04 -8.14
C TYR A 97 13.58 10.18 -9.09
N TRP A 98 14.55 10.75 -9.80
CA TRP A 98 14.38 11.99 -10.55
C TRP A 98 13.34 11.91 -11.68
N GLU A 99 13.29 10.79 -12.40
CA GLU A 99 12.37 10.58 -13.52
C GLU A 99 10.97 10.09 -13.09
N ARG A 100 10.72 9.93 -11.79
CA ARG A 100 9.40 9.49 -11.30
C ARG A 100 8.39 10.61 -11.52
N LYS A 101 7.38 10.36 -12.34
CA LYS A 101 6.25 11.28 -12.49
C LYS A 101 5.47 11.43 -11.17
N PRO A 102 5.10 12.64 -10.74
CA PRO A 102 4.20 12.87 -9.61
C PRO A 102 2.81 12.27 -9.89
N SER A 103 2.09 11.85 -8.84
CA SER A 103 0.71 11.32 -8.99
C SER A 103 -0.25 12.34 -9.61
N TYR A 104 -0.10 13.64 -9.29
CA TYR A 104 -0.94 14.70 -9.85
C TYR A 104 -0.79 14.92 -11.36
N GLU A 105 0.30 14.44 -11.98
CA GLU A 105 0.48 14.52 -13.44
C GLU A 105 -0.22 13.38 -14.19
N ASN A 106 -0.71 12.36 -13.47
CA ASN A 106 -1.44 11.23 -14.04
C ASN A 106 -2.97 11.43 -14.06
N GLY A 107 -3.48 12.53 -13.49
CA GLY A 107 -4.91 12.88 -13.54
C GLY A 107 -5.79 12.18 -12.50
N GLU A 108 -5.20 11.65 -11.43
CA GLU A 108 -5.88 11.05 -10.27
C GLU A 108 -5.73 11.93 -9.02
#